data_AF-A0A392NSC8-F1
#
_entry.id   AF-A0A392NSC8-F1
#
_cell.length_a   1.000
_cell.length_b   1.000
_cell.length_c   1.000
_cell.angle_alpha   90.00
_cell.angle_beta   90.00
_cell.angle_gamma   90.00
#
_symmetry.space_group_name_H-M   'P 1'
#
loop_
_entity.id
_entity.type
_entity.pdbx_description
1 polymer ?
#
loop_
_entity_poly.entity_id
_entity_poly.type
_entity_poly.pdbx_seq_one_letter_code
_entity_poly.pdbx_strand_id
1 'polypeptide(L)'
;MHYTRRDRWNSLWKIHAPPKTKHLLWRICKNCLHTRSRLQERCVPCPMECPLCRDSIETTKAAGLEQTVAGRVLHMRAADEVIMDICRTENKEVARRYAMLVWILWNNRNRKVWNGEQEAGRYLGEEAPQFWQDWHTVQAMQQDTHNHGQQQLITQW
;
A
#
# COMPACT_ATOMS: atom_id res chain seq x y z
N MET A 1 -0.75 -3.87 25.64
CA MET A 1 -0.65 -5.30 25.25
C MET A 1 0.62 -5.51 24.43
N HIS A 2 1.61 -6.22 24.98
CA HIS A 2 2.84 -6.57 24.28
C HIS A 2 2.59 -7.80 23.38
N TYR A 3 2.34 -7.56 22.09
CA TYR A 3 2.21 -8.63 21.10
C TYR A 3 3.58 -9.20 20.72
N THR A 4 3.65 -10.52 20.48
CA THR A 4 4.86 -11.14 19.97
C THR A 4 5.16 -10.58 18.56
N ARG A 5 6.46 -10.41 18.26
CA ARG A 5 6.94 -9.87 16.98
C ARG A 5 6.39 -10.65 15.77
N ARG A 6 6.02 -11.93 15.96
CA ARG A 6 5.57 -12.85 14.91
C ARG A 6 4.10 -12.60 14.53
N ASP A 7 3.23 -12.38 15.50
CA ASP A 7 1.81 -12.06 15.27
C ASP A 7 1.60 -10.71 14.59
N ARG A 8 2.53 -9.76 14.80
CA ARG A 8 2.46 -8.43 14.18
C ARG A 8 2.46 -8.49 12.65
N TRP A 9 3.21 -9.39 12.04
CA TRP A 9 3.35 -9.45 10.58
C TRP A 9 2.32 -10.35 9.91
N ASN A 10 1.73 -11.29 10.66
CA ASN A 10 0.77 -12.25 10.13
C ASN A 10 -0.41 -11.55 9.44
N SER A 11 -0.95 -10.50 10.05
CA SER A 11 -2.06 -9.72 9.48
C SER A 11 -1.67 -9.03 8.17
N LEU A 12 -0.48 -8.43 8.11
CA LEU A 12 0.02 -7.73 6.93
C LEU A 12 0.22 -8.68 5.75
N TRP A 13 0.82 -9.85 5.97
CA TRP A 13 1.10 -10.80 4.89
C TRP A 13 -0.15 -11.52 4.38
N LYS A 14 -1.17 -11.68 5.23
CA LYS A 14 -2.48 -12.26 4.88
C LYS A 14 -3.36 -11.37 4.01
N ILE A 15 -3.02 -10.08 3.83
CA ILE A 15 -3.78 -9.19 2.94
C ILE A 15 -3.78 -9.77 1.53
N HIS A 16 -4.94 -9.76 0.88
CA HIS A 16 -5.07 -10.15 -0.52
C HIS A 16 -4.74 -8.94 -1.41
N ALA A 17 -3.45 -8.69 -1.62
CA ALA A 17 -2.93 -7.54 -2.38
C ALA A 17 -1.66 -7.94 -3.15
N PRO A 18 -1.21 -7.14 -4.15
CA PRO A 18 0.01 -7.44 -4.89
C PRO A 18 1.24 -7.56 -3.97
N PRO A 19 2.20 -8.48 -4.23
CA PRO A 19 3.41 -8.62 -3.42
C PRO A 19 4.18 -7.30 -3.22
N LYS A 20 4.24 -6.46 -4.27
CA LYS A 20 4.88 -5.14 -4.24
C LYS A 20 4.27 -4.20 -3.20
N THR A 21 2.94 -4.25 -3.01
CA THR A 21 2.26 -3.36 -2.07
C THR A 21 2.49 -3.84 -0.64
N LYS A 22 2.38 -5.14 -0.37
CA LYS A 22 2.71 -5.73 0.95
C LYS A 22 4.16 -5.43 1.35
N HIS A 23 5.09 -5.59 0.41
CA HIS A 23 6.50 -5.31 0.66
C HIS A 23 6.74 -3.82 0.95
N LEU A 24 6.07 -2.91 0.23
CA LEU A 24 6.10 -1.48 0.55
C LEU A 24 5.58 -1.20 1.96
N LEU A 25 4.41 -1.74 2.33
CA LEU A 25 3.86 -1.59 3.69
C LEU A 25 4.84 -2.07 4.76
N TRP A 26 5.47 -3.24 4.55
CA TRP A 26 6.51 -3.75 5.43
C TRP A 26 7.69 -2.77 5.55
N ARG A 27 8.18 -2.20 4.43
CA ARG A 27 9.28 -1.20 4.45
C ARG A 27 8.89 0.07 5.19
N ILE A 28 7.64 0.54 5.08
CA ILE A 28 7.12 1.67 5.85
C ILE A 28 7.13 1.31 7.34
N CYS A 29 6.60 0.15 7.70
CA CYS A 29 6.54 -0.32 9.09
C CYS A 29 7.92 -0.57 9.71
N LYS A 30 8.92 -0.93 8.90
CA LYS A 30 10.32 -1.04 9.32
C LYS A 30 11.05 0.30 9.28
N ASN A 31 10.39 1.34 8.80
CA ASN A 31 10.93 2.68 8.66
C ASN A 31 12.21 2.69 7.79
N CYS A 32 12.26 1.81 6.79
CA CYS A 32 13.38 1.60 5.87
C CYS A 32 13.24 2.38 4.56
N LEU A 33 12.30 3.33 4.50
CA LEU A 33 12.13 4.20 3.35
C LEU A 33 12.86 5.52 3.58
N HIS A 34 13.46 6.04 2.52
CA HIS A 34 14.01 7.40 2.48
C HIS A 34 12.86 8.42 2.45
N THR A 35 12.17 8.56 3.57
CA THR A 35 11.21 9.63 3.82
C THR A 35 11.96 10.88 4.28
N ARG A 36 11.36 12.06 4.09
CA ARG A 36 11.99 13.32 4.50
C ARG A 36 12.27 13.36 6.00
N SER A 37 11.34 12.88 6.82
CA SER A 37 11.53 12.76 8.27
C SER A 37 12.80 11.96 8.62
N ARG A 38 13.08 10.86 7.91
CA ARG A 38 14.30 10.05 8.10
C ARG A 38 15.57 10.71 7.60
N LEU A 39 15.46 11.49 6.52
CA LEU A 39 16.58 12.28 6.02
C LEU A 39 16.92 13.43 6.99
N GLN A 40 15.92 14.08 7.55
CA GLN A 40 16.08 15.14 8.56
C GLN A 40 16.65 14.60 9.88
N GLU A 41 16.22 13.43 10.34
CA GLU A 41 16.84 12.72 11.49
C GLU A 41 18.35 12.48 11.28
N ARG A 42 18.81 12.40 10.03
CA ARG A 42 20.21 12.25 9.63
C ARG A 42 20.84 13.55 9.16
N CYS A 43 20.25 14.70 9.52
CA CYS A 43 20.73 16.04 9.20
C CYS A 43 20.88 16.32 7.69
N VAL A 44 20.12 15.63 6.84
CA VAL A 44 20.09 15.92 5.39
C VAL A 44 19.13 17.09 5.14
N PRO A 45 19.57 18.19 4.51
CA PRO A 45 18.70 19.31 4.17
C PRO A 45 17.63 18.88 3.17
N CYS A 46 16.35 19.05 3.52
CA CYS A 46 15.25 18.90 2.58
C CYS A 46 14.10 19.88 2.90
N PRO A 47 13.30 20.28 1.91
CA PRO A 47 12.20 21.21 2.15
C PRO A 47 11.21 20.66 3.19
N MET A 48 10.66 21.54 4.03
CA MET A 48 9.71 21.18 5.10
C MET A 48 8.37 20.71 4.54
N GLU A 49 7.96 21.23 3.39
CA GLU A 49 6.67 20.91 2.79
C GLU A 49 6.75 19.67 1.91
N CYS A 50 5.95 18.68 2.26
CA CYS A 50 5.73 17.48 1.47
C CYS A 50 5.06 17.85 0.13
N PRO A 51 5.69 17.55 -1.03
CA PRO A 51 5.23 18.03 -2.33
C PRO A 51 3.90 17.43 -2.78
N LEU A 52 3.43 16.36 -2.13
CA LEU A 52 2.23 15.61 -2.49
C LEU A 52 1.24 15.45 -1.33
N CYS A 53 1.44 16.14 -0.20
CA CYS A 53 0.59 15.86 0.97
C CYS A 53 -0.86 16.32 0.75
N ARG A 54 -1.08 17.39 -0.02
CA ARG A 54 -2.42 17.78 -0.46
C ARG A 54 -3.05 16.73 -1.40
N ASP A 55 -2.29 16.26 -2.39
CA ASP A 55 -2.74 15.21 -3.30
C ASP A 55 -3.12 13.94 -2.55
N SER A 56 -2.38 13.60 -1.48
CA SER A 56 -2.66 12.40 -0.69
C SER A 56 -4.02 12.41 0.01
N ILE A 57 -4.51 13.60 0.43
CA ILE A 57 -5.83 13.76 1.02
C ILE A 57 -6.89 13.55 -0.06
N GLU A 58 -6.73 14.20 -1.21
CA GLU A 58 -7.66 14.09 -2.34
C GLU A 58 -7.75 12.65 -2.89
N THR A 59 -6.61 11.96 -3.05
CA THR A 59 -6.58 10.56 -3.47
C THR A 59 -7.28 9.65 -2.46
N THR A 60 -7.04 9.86 -1.16
CA THR A 60 -7.67 9.04 -0.12
C THR A 60 -9.19 9.21 -0.11
N LYS A 61 -9.66 10.44 -0.31
CA LYS A 61 -11.08 10.77 -0.43
C LYS A 61 -11.71 10.17 -1.68
N ALA A 62 -11.09 10.35 -2.84
CA ALA A 62 -11.56 9.79 -4.10
C ALA A 62 -11.57 8.25 -4.09
N ALA A 63 -10.64 7.61 -3.39
CA ALA A 63 -10.62 6.16 -3.17
C ALA A 63 -11.68 5.66 -2.17
N GLY A 64 -12.46 6.55 -1.55
CA GLY A 64 -13.49 6.20 -0.56
C GLY A 64 -12.93 5.69 0.77
N LEU A 65 -11.68 6.01 1.11
CA LEU A 65 -10.99 5.55 2.32
C LEU A 65 -10.80 6.63 3.38
N GLU A 66 -11.31 7.85 3.14
CA GLU A 66 -11.16 8.99 4.05
C GLU A 66 -11.64 8.66 5.47
N GLN A 67 -12.83 8.09 5.63
CA GLN A 67 -13.38 7.76 6.96
C GLN A 67 -12.56 6.69 7.68
N THR A 68 -12.03 5.73 6.93
CA THR A 68 -11.15 4.67 7.46
C THR A 68 -9.81 5.25 7.93
N VAL A 69 -9.25 6.23 7.20
CA VAL A 69 -7.88 6.70 7.42
C VAL A 69 -7.83 7.95 8.32
N ALA A 70 -8.74 8.90 8.15
CA ALA A 70 -8.69 10.21 8.81
C ALA A 70 -8.66 10.11 10.33
N GLY A 71 -9.57 9.32 10.91
CA GLY A 71 -9.60 9.09 12.36
C GLY A 71 -8.29 8.50 12.87
N ARG A 72 -7.70 7.53 12.15
CA ARG A 72 -6.44 6.89 12.56
C ARG A 72 -5.25 7.83 12.46
N VAL A 73 -5.15 8.61 11.38
CA VAL A 73 -4.06 9.59 11.18
C VAL A 73 -4.09 10.70 12.22
N LEU A 74 -5.27 11.08 12.71
CA LEU A 74 -5.39 12.08 13.78
C LEU A 74 -4.93 11.57 15.16
N HIS A 75 -5.15 10.28 15.44
CA HIS A 75 -4.89 9.71 16.77
C HIS A 75 -3.56 8.95 16.87
N MET A 76 -3.02 8.49 15.73
CA MET A 76 -1.78 7.70 15.68
C MET A 76 -0.61 8.55 15.23
N ARG A 77 0.52 8.40 15.92
CA ARG A 77 1.70 9.26 15.72
C ARG A 77 2.59 8.81 14.57
N ALA A 78 2.43 7.57 14.12
CA ALA A 78 3.29 6.97 13.11
C ALA A 78 2.52 6.15 12.09
N ALA A 79 3.01 6.17 10.84
CA ALA A 79 2.40 5.44 9.73
C ALA A 79 2.35 3.92 9.96
N ASP A 80 3.30 3.36 10.72
CA ASP A 80 3.32 1.92 11.02
C ASP A 80 2.18 1.49 11.95
N GLU A 81 1.73 2.36 12.84
CA GLU A 81 0.56 2.11 13.70
C GLU A 81 -0.72 2.06 12.86
N VAL A 82 -0.91 3.05 11.98
CA VAL A 82 -2.08 3.12 11.08
C VAL A 82 -2.15 1.89 10.16
N ILE A 83 -1.03 1.53 9.54
CA ILE A 83 -0.94 0.35 8.67
C ILE A 83 -1.31 -0.90 9.46
N MET A 84 -0.70 -1.10 10.62
CA MET A 84 -0.90 -2.32 11.41
C MET A 84 -2.31 -2.44 11.94
N ASP A 85 -2.93 -1.34 12.34
CA ASP A 85 -4.32 -1.31 12.79
C ASP A 85 -5.28 -1.70 11.66
N ILE A 86 -5.18 -1.03 10.50
CA ILE A 86 -6.00 -1.35 9.33
C ILE A 86 -5.84 -2.81 8.91
N CYS A 87 -4.61 -3.33 8.89
CA CYS A 87 -4.38 -4.73 8.51
C CYS A 87 -5.02 -5.73 9.49
N ARG A 88 -5.31 -5.32 10.73
CA ARG A 88 -5.83 -6.18 11.80
C ARG A 88 -7.33 -6.06 11.97
N THR A 89 -7.86 -4.83 11.96
CA THR A 89 -9.25 -4.55 12.37
C THR A 89 -10.19 -4.48 11.19
N GLU A 90 -9.70 -4.10 10.01
CA GLU A 90 -10.53 -3.95 8.82
C GLU A 90 -10.71 -5.28 8.10
N ASN A 91 -11.79 -5.36 7.33
CA ASN A 91 -12.02 -6.51 6.47
C ASN A 91 -11.00 -6.59 5.32
N LYS A 92 -10.93 -7.75 4.65
CA LYS A 92 -9.98 -8.02 3.57
C LYS A 92 -10.11 -7.05 2.38
N GLU A 93 -11.28 -6.48 2.14
CA GLU A 93 -11.52 -5.49 1.07
C GLU A 93 -10.86 -4.16 1.41
N VAL A 94 -11.18 -3.61 2.57
CA VAL A 94 -10.66 -2.31 3.02
C VAL A 94 -9.15 -2.38 3.19
N ALA A 95 -8.63 -3.44 3.82
CA ALA A 95 -7.18 -3.62 4.00
C ALA A 95 -6.43 -3.69 2.66
N ARG A 96 -7.00 -4.31 1.62
CA ARG A 96 -6.36 -4.35 0.30
C ARG A 96 -6.44 -3.01 -0.42
N ARG A 97 -7.60 -2.34 -0.39
CA ARG A 97 -7.76 -1.01 -1.02
C ARG A 97 -6.80 -0.01 -0.41
N TYR A 98 -6.65 -0.08 0.91
CA TYR A 98 -5.67 0.71 1.63
C TYR A 98 -4.22 0.39 1.20
N ALA A 99 -3.86 -0.89 1.10
CA ALA A 99 -2.53 -1.29 0.62
C ALA A 99 -2.24 -0.76 -0.81
N MET A 100 -3.24 -0.79 -1.69
CA MET A 100 -3.15 -0.24 -3.04
C MET A 100 -3.00 1.28 -3.03
N LEU A 101 -3.82 1.98 -2.23
CA LEU A 101 -3.75 3.43 -2.06
C LEU A 101 -2.35 3.87 -1.61
N VAL A 102 -1.78 3.22 -0.59
CA VAL A 102 -0.42 3.54 -0.11
C VAL A 102 0.62 3.33 -1.21
N TRP A 103 0.47 2.28 -2.03
CA TRP A 103 1.36 2.05 -3.16
C TRP A 103 1.22 3.11 -4.26
N ILE A 104 -0.01 3.50 -4.62
CA ILE A 104 -0.29 4.53 -5.62
C ILE A 104 0.31 5.87 -5.18
N LEU A 105 0.10 6.27 -3.93
CA LEU A 105 0.68 7.49 -3.35
C LEU A 105 2.21 7.45 -3.38
N TRP A 106 2.79 6.32 -2.98
CA TRP A 106 4.24 6.14 -3.02
C TRP A 106 4.80 6.19 -4.45
N ASN A 107 4.10 5.58 -5.41
CA ASN A 107 4.49 5.59 -6.81
C ASN A 107 4.43 7.00 -7.39
N ASN A 108 3.35 7.75 -7.14
CA ASN A 108 3.20 9.13 -7.57
C ASN A 108 4.29 10.03 -6.96
N ARG A 109 4.61 9.82 -5.67
CA ARG A 109 5.74 10.49 -5.01
C ARG A 109 7.06 10.26 -5.72
N ASN A 110 7.35 9.01 -6.06
CA ASN A 110 8.60 8.70 -6.73
C ASN A 110 8.65 9.31 -8.13
N ARG A 111 7.56 9.27 -8.90
CA ARG A 111 7.49 9.97 -10.20
C ARG A 111 7.79 11.46 -10.04
N LYS A 112 7.21 12.10 -9.02
CA LYS A 112 7.44 13.55 -8.80
C LYS A 112 8.88 13.85 -8.44
N VAL A 113 9.47 13.04 -7.57
CA VAL A 113 10.83 13.23 -7.07
C VAL A 113 11.88 12.94 -8.14
N TRP A 114 11.72 11.86 -8.91
CA TRP A 114 12.74 11.38 -9.85
C TRP A 114 12.54 11.89 -11.29
N ASN A 115 11.29 12.11 -11.70
CA ASN A 115 10.94 12.47 -13.08
C ASN A 115 10.31 13.86 -13.19
N GLY A 116 10.01 14.54 -12.07
CA GLY A 116 9.31 15.84 -12.07
C GLY A 116 7.81 15.77 -12.37
N GLU A 117 7.30 14.60 -12.77
CA GLU A 117 5.92 14.34 -13.15
C GLU A 117 5.07 13.84 -12.00
N GLN A 118 3.78 14.20 -11.97
CA GLN A 118 2.80 13.60 -11.07
C GLN A 118 1.44 13.56 -11.73
N GLU A 119 0.62 12.60 -11.33
CA GLU A 119 -0.80 12.59 -11.64
C GLU A 119 -1.60 13.27 -10.54
N ALA A 120 -2.76 13.81 -10.92
CA ALA A 120 -3.67 14.48 -10.00
C ALA A 120 -4.21 13.52 -8.94
N GLY A 121 -4.24 13.95 -7.69
CA GLY A 121 -4.63 13.09 -6.57
C GLY A 121 -6.01 12.45 -6.74
N ARG A 122 -7.00 13.22 -7.20
CA ARG A 122 -8.37 12.74 -7.48
C ARG A 122 -8.40 11.60 -8.50
N TYR A 123 -7.74 11.79 -9.65
CA TYR A 123 -7.70 10.78 -10.72
C TYR A 123 -7.11 9.45 -10.21
N LEU A 124 -6.00 9.53 -9.47
CA LEU A 124 -5.38 8.36 -8.86
C LEU A 124 -6.30 7.62 -7.88
N GLY A 125 -7.15 8.35 -7.17
CA GLY A 125 -8.11 7.75 -6.23
C GLY A 125 -9.27 7.07 -6.94
N GLU A 126 -9.76 7.67 -8.04
CA GLU A 126 -10.82 7.11 -8.90
C GLU A 126 -10.32 5.85 -9.64
N GLU A 127 -9.05 5.81 -10.05
CA GLU A 127 -8.42 4.66 -10.75
C GLU A 127 -7.88 3.56 -9.82
N ALA A 128 -7.75 3.82 -8.52
CA ALA A 128 -7.23 2.85 -7.55
C ALA A 128 -7.94 1.48 -7.58
N PRO A 129 -9.28 1.38 -7.75
CA PRO A 129 -9.97 0.11 -7.93
C PRO A 129 -9.55 -0.61 -9.22
N GLN A 130 -9.32 0.09 -10.32
CA GLN A 130 -8.96 -0.51 -11.61
C GLN A 130 -7.59 -1.18 -11.54
N PHE A 131 -6.59 -0.50 -10.94
CA PHE A 131 -5.26 -1.09 -10.72
C PHE A 131 -5.31 -2.40 -9.93
N TRP A 132 -6.28 -2.54 -9.03
CA TRP A 132 -6.52 -3.80 -8.33
C TRP A 132 -7.12 -4.86 -9.24
N GLN A 133 -8.18 -4.52 -9.98
CA GLN A 133 -8.87 -5.46 -10.86
C GLN A 133 -7.92 -6.02 -11.93
N ASP A 134 -7.04 -5.20 -12.48
CA ASP A 134 -6.05 -5.61 -13.45
C ASP A 134 -5.10 -6.66 -12.84
N TRP A 135 -4.57 -6.40 -11.65
CA TRP A 135 -3.71 -7.35 -10.96
C TRP A 135 -4.45 -8.66 -10.65
N HIS A 136 -5.69 -8.57 -10.15
CA HIS A 136 -6.48 -9.73 -9.77
C HIS A 136 -6.78 -10.61 -10.99
N THR A 137 -7.16 -10.00 -12.11
CA THR A 137 -7.40 -10.68 -13.39
C THR A 137 -6.16 -11.44 -13.85
N VAL A 138 -5.00 -10.79 -13.82
CA VAL A 138 -3.72 -11.43 -14.19
C VAL A 138 -3.38 -12.60 -13.26
N GLN A 139 -3.65 -12.47 -11.95
CA GLN A 139 -3.41 -13.57 -11.01
C GLN A 139 -4.33 -14.77 -11.24
N ALA A 140 -5.61 -14.54 -11.53
CA ALA A 140 -6.55 -15.61 -11.85
C ALA A 140 -6.09 -16.39 -13.09
N MET A 141 -5.71 -15.67 -14.16
CA MET A 141 -5.18 -16.29 -15.38
C MET A 141 -3.90 -17.12 -15.14
N GLN A 142 -2.99 -16.63 -14.28
CA GLN A 142 -1.78 -17.37 -13.92
C GLN A 142 -2.07 -18.64 -13.13
N GLN A 143 -3.05 -18.60 -12.23
CA GLN A 143 -3.48 -19.76 -11.46
C GLN A 143 -4.15 -20.81 -12.35
N ASP A 144 -5.00 -20.39 -13.30
CA ASP A 144 -5.64 -21.27 -14.27
C ASP A 144 -4.59 -21.95 -15.17
N THR A 145 -3.59 -21.19 -15.65
CA THR A 145 -2.49 -21.73 -16.45
C THR A 145 -1.66 -22.75 -15.65
N HIS A 146 -1.37 -22.46 -14.37
CA HIS A 146 -0.63 -23.38 -13.51
C HIS A 146 -1.42 -24.67 -13.22
N ASN A 147 -2.71 -24.55 -12.94
CA ASN A 147 -3.59 -25.69 -12.68
C ASN A 147 -3.73 -26.57 -13.94
N HIS A 148 -3.90 -25.98 -15.13
CA HIS A 148 -3.95 -26.74 -16.38
C HIS A 148 -2.62 -27.44 -16.71
N GLY A 149 -1.48 -26.79 -16.46
CA GLY A 149 -0.16 -27.41 -16.63
C GLY A 149 0.09 -28.57 -15.67
N GLN A 150 -0.35 -28.47 -14.41
CA GLN A 150 -0.28 -29.57 -13.45
C GLN A 150 -1.24 -30.72 -13.81
N GLN A 151 -2.43 -30.42 -14.31
CA GLN A 151 -3.42 -31.45 -14.69
C GLN A 151 -2.99 -32.24 -15.94
N GLN A 152 -2.27 -31.61 -16.88
CA GLN A 152 -1.65 -32.28 -18.03
C GLN A 152 -0.45 -33.17 -17.64
N LEU A 153 0.33 -32.77 -16.64
CA LEU A 153 1.43 -33.60 -16.10
C LEU A 153 0.92 -34.82 -15.31
N ILE A 154 -0.28 -34.74 -14.73
CA ILE A 154 -0.90 -35.85 -13.98
C ILE A 154 -1.57 -36.87 -14.91
N THR A 155 -2.07 -36.45 -16.09
CA THR A 155 -2.70 -37.36 -17.08
C THR A 155 -1.70 -38.07 -18.01
N GLN A 156 -0.40 -37.84 -17.86
CA GLN A 156 0.67 -38.50 -18.63
C GLN A 156 1.33 -39.71 -17.92
N TRP A 157 0.70 -40.27 -16.88
CA TRP A 157 1.15 -41.49 -16.19
C TRP A 157 0.12 -42.60 -16.28
#